data_AF-A0A8H5IH81-F1
#
_entry.id   AF-A0A8H5IH81-F1
#
_cell.length_a   1.000
_cell.length_b   1.000
_cell.length_c   1.000
_cell.angle_alpha   90.00
_cell.angle_beta   90.00
_cell.angle_gamma   90.00
#
_symmetry.space_group_name_H-M   'P 1'
#
loop_
_entity.id
_entity.type
_entity.pdbx_description
1 polymer ?
#
loop_
_entity_poly.entity_id
_entity_poly.type
_entity_poly.pdbx_seq_one_letter_code
_entity_poly.pdbx_strand_id
1 'polypeptide(L)'
;MADPSLANGHDVLEEKLGRLSKKPGVKASIILDRITGAILKTSGQVDALQTSKTRTTSTATSFSNEGPALEESETKGVEQFAAIAWNYVNSSGSLVQELDGEVRIITVVTGS
;
A
#
# COMPACT_ATOMS: atom_id res chain seq x y z
N MET A 1 23.81 3.99 23.10
CA MET A 1 22.61 4.73 23.56
C MET A 1 21.65 4.79 22.38
N ALA A 2 20.45 4.22 22.50
CA ALA A 2 19.44 4.27 21.44
C ALA A 2 18.79 5.66 21.42
N ASP A 3 18.61 6.24 20.24
CA ASP A 3 18.07 7.59 20.08
C ASP A 3 16.55 7.61 20.38
N PRO A 4 16.08 8.40 21.38
CA PRO A 4 14.68 8.40 21.82
C PRO A 4 13.74 9.09 20.81
N SER A 5 14.25 9.79 19.80
CA SER A 5 13.39 10.45 18.79
C SER A 5 12.72 9.46 17.84
N LEU A 6 13.37 8.33 17.56
CA LEU A 6 12.86 7.31 16.66
C LEU A 6 11.68 6.52 17.28
N ALA A 7 11.72 6.30 18.61
CA ALA A 7 10.65 5.63 19.35
C ALA A 7 9.34 6.43 19.28
N ASN A 8 9.39 7.74 19.55
CA ASN A 8 8.22 8.61 19.49
C ASN A 8 7.57 8.67 18.10
N GLY A 9 8.37 8.66 17.03
CA GLY A 9 7.85 8.66 15.66
C GLY A 9 7.08 7.40 15.31
N HIS A 10 7.55 6.24 15.79
CA HIS A 10 6.89 4.96 15.57
C HIS A 10 5.55 4.89 16.33
N ASP A 11 5.52 5.27 17.61
CA ASP A 11 4.29 5.28 18.41
C ASP A 11 3.21 6.21 17.82
N VAL A 12 3.60 7.41 17.36
CA VAL A 12 2.67 8.36 16.71
C VAL A 12 2.12 7.79 15.40
N LEU A 13 2.95 7.08 14.63
CA LEU A 13 2.51 6.43 13.39
C LEU A 13 1.52 5.31 13.68
N GLU A 14 1.79 4.47 14.67
CA GLU A 14 0.89 3.40 15.10
C GLU A 14 -0.45 3.93 15.60
N GLU A 15 -0.44 5.01 16.40
CA GLU A 15 -1.67 5.68 16.83
C GLU A 15 -2.50 6.13 15.64
N LYS A 16 -1.88 6.82 14.67
CA LYS A 16 -2.57 7.30 13.46
C LYS A 16 -3.15 6.15 12.65
N LEU A 17 -2.39 5.06 12.49
CA LEU A 17 -2.86 3.88 11.77
C LEU A 17 -4.04 3.22 12.50
N GLY A 18 -3.98 3.13 13.83
CA GLY A 18 -5.07 2.63 14.67
C GLY A 18 -6.31 3.53 14.65
N ARG A 19 -6.16 4.84 14.45
CA ARG A 19 -7.27 5.76 14.23
C ARG A 19 -7.85 5.64 12.83
N LEU A 20 -7.00 5.39 11.83
CA LEU A 20 -7.41 5.22 10.44
C LEU A 20 -8.21 3.93 10.25
N SER A 21 -7.76 2.82 10.83
CA SER A 21 -8.46 1.53 10.75
C SER A 21 -9.85 1.54 11.41
N LYS A 22 -10.07 2.44 12.38
CA LYS A 22 -11.37 2.63 13.05
C LYS A 22 -12.35 3.51 12.25
N LYS A 23 -11.89 4.20 11.20
CA LYS A 23 -12.79 5.04 10.40
C LYS A 23 -13.72 4.18 9.54
N PRO A 24 -15.02 4.48 9.49
CA PRO A 24 -15.95 3.74 8.63
C PRO A 24 -15.54 3.87 7.16
N GLY A 25 -15.57 2.74 6.45
CA GLY A 25 -15.19 2.65 5.04
C GLY A 25 -13.71 2.37 4.78
N VAL A 26 -12.82 2.47 5.78
CA VAL A 26 -11.42 2.05 5.63
C VAL A 26 -11.34 0.53 5.64
N LYS A 27 -10.83 -0.06 4.56
CA LYS A 27 -10.66 -1.52 4.41
C LYS A 27 -9.24 -1.98 4.67
N ALA A 28 -8.26 -1.22 4.18
CA ALA A 28 -6.85 -1.51 4.32
C ALA A 28 -6.04 -0.22 4.42
N SER A 29 -4.83 -0.32 4.93
CA SER A 29 -3.84 0.75 4.97
C SER A 29 -2.45 0.19 4.71
N ILE A 30 -1.68 0.87 3.87
CA ILE A 30 -0.31 0.49 3.52
C ILE A 30 0.60 1.68 3.77
N ILE A 31 1.75 1.42 4.39
CA ILE A 31 2.82 2.38 4.59
C ILE A 31 3.96 2.00 3.65
N LEU A 32 4.39 2.95 2.84
CA LEU A 32 5.50 2.78 1.90
C LEU A 32 6.68 3.64 2.32
N ASP A 33 7.89 3.13 2.12
CA ASP A 33 9.09 3.94 2.13
C ASP A 33 9.07 4.91 0.95
N ARG A 34 9.32 6.19 1.23
CA ARG A 34 9.21 7.24 0.21
C ARG A 34 10.25 7.07 -0.90
N ILE A 35 11.46 6.65 -0.54
CA ILE A 35 12.61 6.64 -1.44
C ILE A 35 12.59 5.40 -2.33
N THR A 36 12.27 4.24 -1.75
CA THR A 36 12.35 2.94 -2.44
C THR A 36 10.99 2.42 -2.88
N GLY A 37 9.88 2.92 -2.32
CA GLY A 37 8.55 2.36 -2.52
C GLY A 37 8.32 1.03 -1.79
N ALA A 38 9.26 0.58 -0.95
CA ALA A 38 9.14 -0.67 -0.21
C ALA A 38 7.99 -0.61 0.80
N ILE A 39 7.25 -1.70 0.96
CA ILE A 39 6.20 -1.81 1.97
C ILE A 39 6.84 -1.90 3.35
N LEU A 40 6.57 -0.91 4.21
CA LEU A 40 7.02 -0.90 5.59
C LEU A 40 6.02 -1.55 6.53
N LYS A 41 4.72 -1.37 6.26
CA LYS A 41 3.64 -1.92 7.09
C LYS A 41 2.35 -2.02 6.31
N THR A 42 1.55 -3.05 6.62
CA THR A 42 0.19 -3.23 6.14
C THR A 42 -0.76 -3.41 7.32
N SER A 43 -2.03 -3.06 7.13
CA SER A 43 -3.09 -3.27 8.12
C SER A 43 -4.45 -3.39 7.43
N GLY A 44 -5.33 -4.20 7.99
CA GLY A 44 -6.68 -4.44 7.45
C GLY A 44 -6.71 -5.53 6.37
N GLN A 45 -7.75 -5.52 5.54
CA GLN A 45 -8.02 -6.54 4.53
C GLN A 45 -7.32 -6.17 3.21
N VAL A 46 -6.04 -6.52 3.10
CA VAL A 46 -5.19 -6.19 1.94
C VAL A 46 -5.52 -7.00 0.69
N ASP A 47 -6.28 -8.09 0.81
CA ASP A 47 -6.86 -8.84 -0.30
C ASP A 47 -7.61 -7.96 -1.31
N ALA A 48 -8.29 -6.92 -0.82
CA ALA A 48 -9.07 -6.00 -1.64
C ALA A 48 -8.18 -5.16 -2.58
N LEU A 49 -6.87 -5.14 -2.35
CA LEU A 49 -5.90 -4.36 -3.13
C LEU A 49 -5.28 -5.19 -4.26
N GLN A 50 -5.66 -6.47 -4.39
CA GLN A 50 -5.26 -7.27 -5.54
C GLN A 50 -5.83 -6.65 -6.82
N THR A 51 -4.92 -6.32 -7.75
CA THR A 51 -5.31 -5.87 -9.08
C THR A 51 -5.99 -7.01 -9.85
N SER A 52 -6.95 -6.68 -10.73
CA SER A 52 -7.65 -7.68 -11.56
C SER A 52 -6.70 -8.60 -12.34
N LYS A 53 -5.47 -8.14 -12.61
CA LYS A 53 -4.43 -8.90 -13.31
C LYS A 53 -3.85 -10.07 -12.48
N THR A 54 -3.77 -9.95 -11.15
CA THR A 54 -3.32 -11.05 -10.28
C THR A 54 -4.44 -12.05 -9.98
N ARG A 55 -5.70 -11.60 -9.96
CA ARG A 55 -6.88 -12.47 -9.82
C ARG A 55 -7.00 -13.49 -10.96
N THR A 56 -6.58 -13.15 -12.18
CA THR A 56 -6.64 -14.07 -13.33
C THR A 56 -5.57 -15.16 -13.26
N THR A 57 -4.38 -14.85 -12.74
CA THR A 57 -3.31 -15.84 -12.52
C THR A 57 -3.61 -16.79 -11.36
N SER A 58 -4.22 -16.32 -10.28
CA SER A 58 -4.61 -17.19 -9.14
C SER A 58 -5.68 -18.21 -9.53
N THR A 59 -6.61 -17.84 -10.42
CA THR A 59 -7.62 -18.79 -10.95
C THR A 59 -7.02 -19.78 -11.95
N ALA A 60 -5.98 -19.40 -12.72
CA ALA A 60 -5.31 -20.32 -13.63
C ALA A 60 -4.47 -21.38 -12.90
N THR A 61 -3.94 -21.07 -11.71
CA THR A 61 -3.21 -22.02 -10.86
C THR A 61 -4.08 -22.81 -9.88
N SER A 62 -5.37 -22.46 -9.74
CA SER A 62 -6.31 -23.14 -8.83
C SER A 62 -6.66 -24.59 -9.21
N PHE A 63 -6.17 -25.11 -10.35
CA PHE A 63 -6.28 -26.53 -10.68
C PHE A 63 -5.09 -27.39 -10.21
N SER A 64 -4.13 -26.82 -9.46
CA SER A 64 -3.03 -27.62 -8.93
C SER A 64 -2.57 -27.12 -7.55
N ASN A 65 -2.90 -27.94 -6.55
CA ASN A 65 -2.27 -28.06 -5.23
C ASN A 65 -2.70 -27.04 -4.14
N GLU A 66 -3.46 -27.53 -3.16
CA GLU A 66 -3.77 -26.85 -1.89
C GLU A 66 -2.51 -26.68 -1.01
N GLY A 67 -2.25 -25.43 -0.59
CA GLY A 67 -1.20 -24.97 0.35
C GLY A 67 0.19 -24.82 -0.28
N PRO A 68 1.06 -23.84 0.05
CA PRO A 68 0.94 -22.52 0.72
C PRO A 68 0.84 -21.35 -0.30
N ALA A 69 0.41 -21.64 -1.53
CA ALA A 69 0.45 -20.71 -2.67
C ALA A 69 -0.52 -19.51 -2.58
N LEU A 70 -1.48 -19.52 -1.65
CA LEU A 70 -2.45 -18.44 -1.47
C LEU A 70 -1.79 -17.18 -0.86
N GLU A 71 -0.97 -17.35 0.18
CA GLU A 71 -0.29 -16.22 0.84
C GLU A 71 0.75 -15.58 -0.08
N GLU A 72 1.47 -16.37 -0.86
CA GLU A 72 2.45 -15.86 -1.83
C GLU A 72 1.77 -15.04 -2.95
N SER A 73 0.58 -15.47 -3.39
CA SER A 73 -0.18 -14.78 -4.44
C SER A 73 -0.82 -13.49 -3.93
N GLU A 74 -1.30 -13.48 -2.68
CA GLU A 74 -1.84 -12.30 -2.02
C GLU A 74 -0.74 -11.24 -1.80
N THR A 75 0.42 -11.66 -1.29
CA THR A 75 1.57 -10.78 -1.06
C THR A 75 2.04 -10.13 -2.37
N LYS A 76 2.14 -10.91 -3.46
CA LYS A 76 2.48 -10.40 -4.80
C LYS A 76 1.48 -9.36 -5.32
N GLY A 77 0.19 -9.52 -5.03
CA GLY A 77 -0.84 -8.56 -5.43
C GLY A 77 -0.67 -7.20 -4.75
N VAL A 78 -0.40 -7.22 -3.45
CA VAL A 78 -0.17 -6.01 -2.65
C VAL A 78 1.12 -5.30 -3.06
N GLU A 79 2.19 -6.04 -3.31
CA GLU A 79 3.45 -5.50 -3.83
C GLU A 79 3.27 -4.80 -5.18
N GLN A 80 2.52 -5.43 -6.10
CA GLN A 80 2.24 -4.83 -7.40
C GLN A 80 1.38 -3.57 -7.26
N PHE A 81 0.38 -3.57 -6.38
CA PHE A 81 -0.42 -2.38 -6.10
C PHE A 81 0.44 -1.25 -5.51
N ALA A 82 1.30 -1.56 -4.54
CA ALA A 82 2.24 -0.60 -3.93
C ALA A 82 3.16 0.02 -4.98
N ALA A 83 3.72 -0.79 -5.89
CA ALA A 83 4.56 -0.30 -6.97
C ALA A 83 3.81 0.65 -7.91
N ILE A 84 2.57 0.33 -8.29
CA ILE A 84 1.73 1.20 -9.13
C ILE A 84 1.46 2.53 -8.42
N ALA A 85 1.04 2.48 -7.15
CA ALA A 85 0.74 3.68 -6.37
C ALA A 85 1.99 4.57 -6.19
N TRP A 86 3.15 3.99 -5.89
CA TRP A 86 4.41 4.72 -5.75
C TRP A 86 4.84 5.37 -7.07
N ASN A 87 4.76 4.64 -8.19
CA ASN A 87 5.05 5.19 -9.52
C ASN A 87 4.11 6.35 -9.86
N TYR A 88 2.83 6.23 -9.53
CA TYR A 88 1.84 7.29 -9.74
C TYR A 88 2.18 8.54 -8.93
N VAL A 89 2.54 8.39 -7.64
CA VAL A 89 2.94 9.51 -6.77
C VAL A 89 4.19 10.21 -7.32
N ASN A 90 5.22 9.46 -7.74
CA ASN A 90 6.43 10.04 -8.31
C ASN A 90 6.15 10.81 -9.61
N SER A 91 5.39 10.21 -10.52
CA SER A 91 5.02 10.85 -11.79
C SER A 91 4.21 12.12 -11.56
N SER A 92 3.26 12.10 -10.63
CA SER A 92 2.47 13.27 -10.24
C SER A 92 3.35 14.35 -9.59
N GLY A 93 4.33 13.94 -8.79
CA GLY A 93 5.31 14.84 -8.17
C GLY A 93 6.14 15.59 -9.19
N SER A 94 6.66 14.90 -10.21
CA SER A 94 7.39 15.53 -11.32
C SER A 94 6.54 16.54 -12.07
N LEU A 95 5.28 16.19 -12.40
CA LEU A 95 4.37 17.10 -13.09
C LEU A 95 4.09 18.39 -12.29
N VAL A 96 3.89 18.26 -10.98
CA VAL A 96 3.60 19.42 -10.11
C VAL A 96 4.86 20.25 -9.87
N GLN A 97 6.04 19.64 -9.87
CA GLN A 97 7.32 20.36 -9.82
C GLN A 97 7.54 21.22 -11.06
N GLU A 98 7.14 20.74 -12.25
CA GLU A 98 7.14 21.55 -13.49
C GLU A 98 6.24 22.79 -13.40
N LEU A 99 5.24 22.75 -12.51
CA LEU A 99 4.31 23.84 -12.24
C LEU A 99 4.74 24.70 -11.02
N ASP A 100 5.97 24.53 -10.53
CA ASP A 100 6.51 25.18 -9.32
C ASP A 100 5.66 24.95 -8.05
N GLY A 101 5.05 23.77 -7.96
CA GLY A 101 4.21 23.35 -6.83
C GLY A 101 4.80 22.18 -6.04
N GLU A 102 4.12 21.83 -4.94
CA GLU A 102 4.41 20.62 -4.16
C GLU A 102 3.15 19.75 -3.98
N VAL A 103 3.30 18.43 -4.12
CA VAL A 103 2.22 17.47 -3.86
C VAL A 103 2.16 17.18 -2.36
N ARG A 104 1.06 17.56 -1.71
CA ARG A 104 0.81 17.25 -0.30
C ARG A 104 -0.09 16.02 -0.10
N ILE A 105 -1.16 15.91 -0.90
CA ILE A 105 -2.16 14.83 -0.78
C ILE A 105 -2.65 14.48 -2.19
N ILE A 106 -2.76 13.18 -2.48
CA ILE A 106 -3.41 12.65 -3.68
C ILE A 106 -4.58 11.77 -3.23
N THR A 107 -5.78 12.07 -3.72
CA THR A 107 -6.97 11.23 -3.52
C THR A 107 -7.41 10.69 -4.87
N VAL A 108 -7.43 9.37 -5.03
CA VAL A 108 -7.93 8.69 -6.23
C VAL A 108 -9.29 8.11 -5.90
N VAL A 109 -10.30 8.42 -6.72
CA VAL A 109 -11.65 7.87 -6.61
C VAL A 109 -11.91 7.00 -7.83
N THR A 110 -12.17 5.72 -7.62
CA THR A 110 -12.55 4.79 -8.68
C THR A 110 -14.07 4.70 -8.75
N GLY A 111 -14.65 4.83 -9.94
CA GLY A 111 -16.08 4.58 -10.17
C GLY A 111 -16.37 3.08 -10.18
N SER A 112 -17.56 2.72 -9.70
CA SER A 112 -18.14 1.36 -9.84
C SER A 112 -18.76 1.15 -11.21
#